data_AF-A0A653BHB8-F1
#
_entry.id   AF-A0A653BHB8-F1
#
_cell.length_a   1.000
_cell.length_b   1.000
_cell.length_c   1.000
_cell.angle_alpha   90.00
_cell.angle_beta   90.00
_cell.angle_gamma   90.00
#
_symmetry.space_group_name_H-M   'P 1'
#
loop_
_entity.id
_entity.type
_entity.pdbx_description
1 polymer ?
#
loop_
_entity_poly.entity_id
_entity_poly.type
_entity_poly.pdbx_seq_one_letter_code
_entity_poly.pdbx_strand_id
1 'polypeptide(L)'
;MRDMNSPAGPSSTHIRMAESNAALNRSLHLHRDTQFAAGAIYQQMYGCTDSETGKVSIPATFQIINMLGWKPHPKQPKPIERGTGEVSLKDLYKLDQIIKEVKKVKIDDDKN
;
A
#
# COMPACT_ATOMS: atom_id res chain seq x y z
N MET A 1 -36.81 -12.31 21.08
CA MET A 1 -35.98 -12.79 19.95
C MET A 1 -34.76 -11.90 19.85
N ARG A 2 -33.55 -12.47 19.98
CA ARG A 2 -32.28 -11.78 19.71
C ARG A 2 -31.87 -12.17 18.29
N ASP A 3 -31.62 -11.20 17.43
CA ASP A 3 -31.02 -11.50 16.14
C ASP A 3 -29.50 -11.52 16.30
N MET A 4 -29.00 -12.75 16.46
CA MET A 4 -27.60 -13.13 16.27
C MET A 4 -27.23 -12.98 14.79
N ASN A 5 -26.59 -11.88 14.40
CA ASN A 5 -25.64 -11.95 13.29
C ASN A 5 -24.61 -10.80 13.35
N SER A 6 -23.61 -11.02 14.19
CA SER A 6 -22.33 -10.31 14.16
C SER A 6 -21.33 -11.20 13.42
N PRO A 7 -20.58 -10.69 12.43
CA PRO A 7 -19.24 -11.17 12.18
C PRO A 7 -18.25 -10.37 13.03
N ALA A 8 -17.58 -11.12 13.89
CA ALA A 8 -16.55 -10.70 14.82
C ALA A 8 -15.39 -9.92 14.18
N GLY A 9 -14.89 -8.92 14.93
CA GLY A 9 -13.46 -8.59 14.95
C GLY A 9 -13.11 -7.11 15.16
N PRO A 10 -12.97 -6.62 16.41
CA PRO A 10 -12.19 -5.44 16.71
C PRO A 10 -10.81 -5.89 17.19
N SER A 11 -9.87 -6.18 16.28
CA SER A 11 -8.51 -6.57 16.67
C SER A 11 -7.54 -6.34 15.53
N SER A 12 -7.12 -5.08 15.35
CA SER A 12 -5.79 -4.65 14.84
C SER A 12 -5.76 -3.19 14.32
N THR A 13 -6.81 -2.39 14.48
CA THR A 13 -6.75 -0.95 14.12
C THR A 13 -5.92 -0.07 15.08
N HIS A 14 -5.14 -0.67 15.99
CA HIS A 14 -4.39 0.02 17.05
C HIS A 14 -2.87 0.15 16.81
N ILE A 15 -2.40 0.30 15.56
CA ILE A 15 -1.00 0.75 15.31
C ILE A 15 -0.91 2.05 14.50
N ARG A 16 -2.02 2.61 14.00
CA ARG A 16 -1.95 3.83 13.15
C ARG A 16 -2.41 5.14 13.79
N MET A 17 -2.70 5.16 15.09
CA MET A 17 -3.16 6.39 15.74
C MET A 17 -2.01 7.28 16.25
N ALA A 18 -0.82 6.73 16.52
CA ALA A 18 0.28 7.51 17.10
C ALA A 18 1.10 8.32 16.06
N GLU A 19 1.25 7.82 14.82
CA GLU A 19 2.09 8.47 13.81
C GLU A 19 1.42 9.66 13.11
N SER A 20 0.09 9.64 12.97
CA SER A 20 -0.64 10.69 12.26
C SER A 20 -0.69 12.02 13.05
N ASN A 21 -0.47 11.97 14.36
CA ASN A 21 -0.65 13.12 15.25
C ASN A 21 0.62 13.99 15.41
N ALA A 22 1.78 13.53 14.93
CA ALA A 22 3.05 14.26 15.04
C ALA A 22 3.10 15.55 14.20
N ALA A 23 2.24 15.68 13.19
CA ALA A 23 2.24 16.82 12.27
C ALA A 23 1.22 17.93 12.62
N LEU A 24 0.17 17.64 13.40
CA LEU A 24 -0.94 18.57 13.63
C LEU A 24 -0.59 19.73 14.58
N ASN A 25 0.34 19.51 15.52
CA ASN A 25 0.79 20.53 16.49
C ASN A 25 2.26 20.92 16.32
N ARG A 26 2.81 20.84 15.09
CA ARG A 26 4.20 21.25 14.86
C ARG A 26 4.29 22.77 14.73
N SER A 27 5.23 23.38 15.47
CA SER A 27 5.63 24.75 15.16
C SER A 27 6.18 24.79 13.73
N LEU A 28 5.69 25.73 12.91
CA LEU A 28 6.23 25.97 11.56
C LEU A 28 7.67 26.52 11.61
N HIS A 29 8.03 27.19 12.71
CA HIS A 29 9.31 27.85 12.86
C HIS A 29 10.08 27.27 14.06
N LEU A 30 11.31 26.86 13.80
CA LEU A 30 12.24 26.38 14.82
C LEU A 30 13.23 27.50 15.14
N HIS A 31 13.30 27.91 16.42
CA HIS A 31 14.21 28.98 16.82
C HIS A 31 15.67 28.56 16.65
N ARG A 32 16.52 29.48 16.18
CA ARG A 32 17.93 29.21 15.90
C ARG A 32 18.67 28.77 17.17
N ASP A 33 18.43 29.44 18.29
CA ASP A 33 19.10 29.12 19.56
C ASP A 33 18.74 27.71 20.06
N THR A 34 17.51 27.26 19.82
CA THR A 34 17.08 25.90 20.16
C THR A 34 17.85 24.86 19.34
N GLN A 35 18.16 25.14 18.07
CA GLN A 35 18.96 24.23 17.24
C GLN A 35 20.41 24.13 17.75
N PHE A 36 21.03 25.27 18.10
CA PHE A 36 22.38 25.27 18.65
C PHE A 36 22.45 24.57 20.01
N ALA A 37 21.49 24.86 20.89
CA ALA A 37 21.39 24.19 22.18
C ALA A 37 21.20 22.67 22.00
N ALA A 38 20.27 22.26 21.15
CA ALA A 38 20.04 20.84 20.86
C ALA A 38 21.30 20.17 20.29
N GLY A 39 22.01 20.80 19.35
CA GLY A 39 23.25 20.28 18.77
C GLY A 39 24.35 20.07 19.82
N ALA A 40 24.54 21.04 20.72
CA ALA A 40 25.52 20.94 21.79
C ALA A 40 25.20 19.78 22.76
N ILE A 41 23.94 19.65 23.18
CA ILE A 41 23.50 18.57 24.08
C ILE A 41 23.68 17.21 23.38
N TYR A 42 23.31 17.10 22.10
CA TYR A 42 23.43 15.85 21.34
C TYR A 42 24.89 15.40 21.18
N GLN A 43 25.79 16.36 20.95
CA GLN A 43 27.23 16.10 20.89
C GLN A 43 27.81 15.68 22.24
N GLN A 44 27.31 16.23 23.35
CA GLN A 44 27.72 15.81 24.70
C GLN A 44 27.25 14.40 25.05
N MET A 45 26.02 14.03 24.68
CA MET A 45 25.44 12.73 25.02
C MET A 45 25.96 11.58 24.16
N TYR A 46 26.21 11.83 22.86
CA TYR A 46 26.48 10.79 21.87
C TYR A 46 27.74 11.06 21.02
N GLY A 47 28.54 12.06 21.37
CA GLY A 47 29.79 12.36 20.68
C GLY A 47 30.81 11.24 20.89
N CYS A 48 31.22 10.61 19.80
CA CYS A 48 32.31 9.66 19.75
C CYS A 48 33.54 10.33 19.14
N THR A 49 34.65 10.34 19.88
CA THR A 49 35.92 10.86 19.38
C THR A 49 36.64 9.75 18.64
N ASP A 50 36.95 9.99 17.38
CA ASP A 50 37.81 9.09 16.62
C ASP A 50 39.25 9.18 17.11
N SER A 51 39.85 8.05 17.48
CA SER A 51 41.16 7.96 18.12
C SER A 51 42.31 8.41 17.21
N GLU A 52 42.12 8.36 15.89
CA GLU A 52 43.18 8.68 14.91
C GLU A 52 43.09 10.11 14.39
N THR A 53 41.88 10.64 14.18
CA THR A 53 41.67 12.00 13.65
C THR A 53 41.30 13.03 14.72
N GLY A 54 41.01 12.61 15.95
CA GLY A 54 40.60 13.50 17.04
C GLY A 54 39.27 14.23 16.79
N LYS A 55 38.52 13.84 15.75
CA LYS A 55 37.24 14.46 15.41
C LYS A 55 36.11 13.85 16.25
N VAL A 56 35.23 14.72 16.75
CA VAL A 56 34.00 14.30 17.41
C VAL A 56 32.93 14.08 16.34
N SER A 57 32.42 12.85 16.26
CA SER A 57 31.37 12.43 15.35
C SER A 57 30.19 11.85 16.12
N ILE A 58 29.01 11.82 15.52
CA ILE A 58 27.80 11.29 16.16
C ILE A 58 27.30 10.12 15.29
N PRO A 59 27.16 8.90 15.83
CA PRO A 59 26.73 7.76 15.04
C PRO A 59 25.24 7.90 14.68
N ALA A 60 24.91 7.66 13.41
CA ALA A 60 23.54 7.69 12.91
C ALA A 60 23.18 6.36 12.22
N THR A 61 22.04 5.79 12.58
CA THR A 61 21.51 4.56 11.98
C THR A 61 20.23 4.89 11.20
N PHE A 62 20.18 4.51 9.93
CA PHE A 62 19.04 4.78 9.06
C PHE A 62 18.39 3.48 8.62
N GLN A 63 17.06 3.46 8.57
CA GLN A 63 16.28 2.41 7.94
C GLN A 63 15.62 2.99 6.69
N ILE A 64 15.97 2.45 5.52
CA ILE A 64 15.46 2.92 4.24
C ILE A 64 14.35 1.97 3.80
N ILE A 65 13.11 2.46 3.77
CA ILE A 65 11.95 1.71 3.28
C ILE A 65 11.72 2.06 1.82
N ASN A 66 11.99 1.11 0.93
CA ASN A 66 11.75 1.26 -0.51
C ASN A 66 10.39 0.68 -0.87
N MET A 67 9.56 1.45 -1.56
CA MET A 67 8.25 1.02 -2.04
C MET A 67 8.17 1.18 -3.55
N LEU A 68 7.70 0.13 -4.23
CA LEU A 68 7.37 0.17 -5.65
C LEU A 68 5.85 0.06 -5.78
N GLY A 69 5.24 1.06 -6.43
CA GLY A 69 3.81 1.09 -6.69
C GLY A 69 3.50 0.84 -8.15
N TRP A 70 2.48 0.04 -8.43
CA TRP A 70 1.90 -0.09 -9.76
C TRP A 70 0.59 0.68 -9.82
N LYS A 71 0.43 1.55 -10.83
CA LYS A 71 -0.84 2.22 -11.11
C LYS A 71 -1.65 1.36 -12.08
N PRO A 72 -2.91 0.99 -11.77
CA PRO A 72 -3.74 0.27 -12.74
C PRO A 72 -3.92 1.12 -14.00
N HIS A 73 -3.69 0.49 -15.15
CA HIS A 73 -3.84 1.17 -16.44
C HIS A 73 -5.33 1.29 -16.78
N PRO A 74 -5.83 2.43 -17.30
CA PRO A 74 -7.25 2.62 -17.59
C PRO A 74 -7.84 1.62 -18.61
N LYS A 75 -7.00 1.04 -19.48
CA LYS A 75 -7.42 -0.04 -20.41
C LYS A 75 -7.29 -1.45 -19.83
N GLN A 76 -6.98 -1.60 -18.54
CA GLN A 76 -6.94 -2.92 -17.92
C GLN A 76 -8.35 -3.52 -17.96
N PRO A 77 -8.52 -4.72 -18.56
CA PRO A 77 -9.83 -5.37 -18.58
C PRO A 77 -10.29 -5.60 -17.14
N LYS A 78 -11.50 -5.13 -16.83
CA LYS A 78 -12.10 -5.36 -15.53
C LYS A 78 -12.45 -6.85 -15.42
N PRO A 79 -12.21 -7.48 -14.25
CA PRO A 79 -12.75 -8.81 -13.99
C PRO A 79 -14.26 -8.81 -14.21
N ILE A 80 -14.77 -9.80 -14.94
CA ILE A 80 -16.21 -10.00 -15.12
C ILE A 80 -16.79 -10.57 -13.81
N GLU A 81 -18.08 -10.38 -13.58
CA GLU A 81 -18.79 -10.92 -12.42
C GLU A 81 -18.60 -12.44 -12.32
N ARG A 82 -18.46 -12.94 -11.08
CA ARG A 82 -18.28 -14.37 -10.84
C ARG A 82 -19.55 -15.11 -11.27
N GLY A 83 -19.40 -16.12 -12.12
CA GLY A 83 -20.51 -16.96 -12.58
C GLY A 83 -21.01 -16.66 -14.00
N THR A 84 -20.48 -15.65 -14.69
CA THR A 84 -20.83 -15.34 -16.09
C THR A 84 -20.06 -16.20 -17.11
N GLY A 85 -19.60 -17.38 -16.71
CA GLY A 85 -18.93 -18.30 -17.61
C GLY A 85 -19.95 -18.93 -18.55
N GLU A 86 -20.04 -18.45 -19.79
CA GLU A 86 -20.98 -18.97 -20.80
C GLU A 86 -20.64 -20.39 -21.25
N VAL A 87 -19.39 -20.83 -21.06
CA VAL A 87 -18.90 -22.13 -21.51
C VAL A 87 -18.30 -22.95 -20.37
N SER A 88 -18.68 -24.22 -20.30
CA SER A 88 -18.11 -25.19 -19.38
C SER A 88 -16.72 -25.63 -19.86
N LEU A 89 -15.71 -25.58 -18.98
CA LEU A 89 -14.35 -26.04 -19.28
C LEU A 89 -14.25 -27.56 -19.56
N LYS A 90 -15.32 -28.33 -19.31
CA LYS A 90 -15.37 -29.76 -19.67
C LYS A 90 -15.52 -29.98 -21.17
N ASP A 91 -16.10 -29.03 -21.89
CA ASP A 91 -16.44 -29.16 -23.31
C ASP A 91 -15.33 -28.62 -24.23
N LEU A 92 -14.12 -28.37 -23.70
CA LEU A 92 -12.94 -27.94 -24.47
C LEU A 92 -12.49 -28.94 -25.55
N TYR A 93 -13.01 -30.16 -25.58
CA TYR A 93 -12.74 -31.10 -26.68
C TYR A 93 -13.67 -30.87 -27.89
N LYS A 94 -14.72 -30.05 -27.75
CA LYS A 94 -15.67 -29.66 -28.80
C LYS A 94 -15.50 -28.21 -29.26
N LEU A 95 -14.30 -27.64 -29.12
CA LEU A 95 -14.03 -26.22 -29.40
C LEU A 95 -14.55 -25.78 -30.77
N ASP A 96 -14.40 -26.60 -31.81
CA ASP A 96 -14.91 -26.29 -33.16
C ASP A 96 -16.42 -26.09 -33.24
N GLN A 97 -17.20 -26.81 -32.41
CA GLN A 97 -18.65 -26.68 -32.33
C GLN A 97 -19.05 -25.47 -31.49
N ILE A 98 -18.38 -25.29 -30.34
CA ILE A 98 -18.59 -24.15 -29.42
C ILE A 98 -18.30 -22.83 -30.14
N ILE A 99 -17.21 -22.73 -30.91
CA ILE A 99 -16.86 -21.53 -31.66
C ILE A 99 -17.92 -21.20 -32.72
N LYS A 100 -18.52 -22.20 -33.37
CA LYS A 100 -19.60 -22.00 -34.37
C LYS A 100 -20.90 -21.51 -33.72
N GLU A 101 -21.27 -22.06 -32.58
CA GLU A 101 -22.46 -21.66 -31.82
C GLU A 101 -22.30 -20.24 -31.24
N VAL A 102 -21.17 -19.94 -30.59
CA VAL A 102 -20.88 -18.60 -30.04
C VAL A 102 -20.82 -17.53 -31.15
N LYS A 103 -20.29 -17.88 -32.33
CA LYS A 103 -20.23 -16.96 -33.47
C LYS A 103 -21.60 -16.70 -34.09
N LYS A 104 -22.53 -17.67 -34.06
CA LYS A 104 -23.94 -17.45 -34.45
C LYS A 104 -24.65 -16.53 -33.47
N VAL A 105 -24.51 -16.77 -32.17
CA VAL A 105 -25.18 -15.99 -31.12
C VAL A 105 -24.80 -14.50 -31.16
N LYS A 106 -23.55 -14.15 -31.51
CA LYS A 106 -23.11 -12.74 -31.58
C LYS A 106 -23.44 -11.99 -32.87
N ILE A 107 -23.93 -12.65 -33.91
CA ILE A 107 -24.24 -12.01 -35.21
C ILE A 107 -25.71 -11.55 -35.29
N ASP A 108 -26.57 -12.09 -34.43
CA ASP A 108 -28.01 -11.82 -34.48
C ASP A 108 -28.46 -10.58 -33.66
N ASP A 109 -27.57 -9.97 -32.86
CA ASP A 109 -27.89 -8.80 -32.00
C ASP A 109 -27.45 -7.42 -32.55
N ASP A 110 -26.87 -7.34 -33.76
CA ASP A 110 -26.50 -6.07 -34.40
C ASP A 110 -27.36 -5.76 -35.65
N LYS A 111 -28.69 -5.81 -35.52
CA LYS A 111 -29.62 -5.24 -36.52
C LYS A 111 -30.79 -4.47 -35.89
N ASN A 112 -30.66 -3.14 -36.03
CA ASN A 112 -31.65 -2.06 -35.98
C ASN A 112 -32.26 -1.70 -34.62
#